data_AF-A0AAW2R5V0-F1
#
_entry.id   AF-A0AAW2R5V0-F1
#
_cell.length_a   1.000
_cell.length_b   1.000
_cell.length_c   1.000
_cell.angle_alpha   90.00
_cell.angle_beta   90.00
_cell.angle_gamma   90.00
#
_symmetry.space_group_name_H-M   'P 1'
#
loop_
_entity.id
_entity.type
_entity.pdbx_description
1 polymer ?
#
loop_
_entity_poly.entity_id
_entity_poly.type
_entity_poly.pdbx_seq_one_letter_code
_entity_poly.pdbx_strand_id
1 'polypeptide(L)'
;MFSAENGVFHAKSKCLKLVDLGCSSGPNTLFIISYILNAIEDLCSKRIHSSDHHLPEFEVFLNDLPDNDFNNLFKLLLNSNVINGSRKRHCFLYGLPGSFYSRLFPSNTLHFAYSSYSLHWLSHVPEGMESTNKENICIARTSPPEVFEAYAKQYQRDFSTFLSLRGEEMIADGRMVLTFRGRSVEDPSCTDLILPISLCFHKHFDMVAQ
;
A
#
# COMPACT_ATOMS: atom_id res chain seq x y z
N MET A 1 1.08 -18.04 -20.43
CA MET A 1 2.49 -18.41 -20.15
C MET A 1 3.27 -17.12 -20.00
N PHE A 2 3.74 -16.86 -18.77
CA PHE A 2 4.48 -15.67 -18.34
C PHE A 2 5.94 -16.08 -18.23
N SER A 3 6.87 -15.26 -18.73
CA SER A 3 8.31 -15.51 -18.66
C SER A 3 8.95 -14.33 -17.95
N ALA A 4 9.64 -14.64 -16.85
CA ALA A 4 10.36 -13.69 -16.03
C ALA A 4 11.73 -13.42 -16.66
N GLU A 5 11.85 -12.34 -17.45
CA GLU A 5 13.13 -11.70 -17.70
C GLU A 5 12.94 -10.18 -17.62
N ASN A 6 13.79 -9.52 -16.81
CA ASN A 6 14.05 -8.07 -16.80
C ASN A 6 13.08 -7.11 -16.10
N GLY A 7 12.36 -7.54 -15.05
CA GLY A 7 11.65 -6.59 -14.19
C GLY A 7 10.60 -5.75 -14.94
N VAL A 8 9.96 -6.33 -15.95
CA VAL A 8 9.06 -5.59 -16.84
C VAL A 8 7.58 -5.90 -16.55
N PHE A 9 6.78 -4.86 -16.39
CA PHE A 9 5.32 -4.99 -16.46
C PHE A 9 4.92 -5.38 -17.88
N HIS A 10 4.40 -6.59 -18.07
CA HIS A 10 3.78 -7.02 -19.32
C HIS A 10 2.27 -6.81 -19.20
N ALA A 11 1.75 -5.71 -19.74
CA ALA A 11 0.31 -5.49 -19.86
C ALA A 11 -0.30 -6.44 -20.92
N LYS A 12 -0.47 -7.71 -20.56
CA LYS A 12 -1.36 -8.65 -21.28
C LYS A 12 -2.81 -8.55 -20.80
N SER A 13 -3.04 -7.94 -19.63
CA SER A 13 -4.39 -7.73 -19.10
C SER A 13 -5.00 -6.47 -19.69
N LYS A 14 -6.26 -6.58 -20.15
CA LYS A 14 -7.05 -5.43 -20.62
C LYS A 14 -7.38 -4.46 -19.49
N CYS A 15 -7.35 -4.92 -18.25
CA CYS A 15 -7.66 -4.14 -17.05
C CYS A 15 -6.62 -4.38 -15.94
N LEU A 16 -6.07 -3.31 -15.40
CA LEU A 16 -5.12 -3.34 -14.28
C LEU A 16 -5.84 -2.94 -12.99
N LYS A 17 -5.68 -3.76 -11.94
CA LYS A 17 -6.24 -3.50 -10.60
C LYS A 17 -5.16 -2.98 -9.66
N LEU A 18 -5.38 -1.80 -9.11
CA LEU A 18 -4.48 -1.11 -8.20
C LEU A 18 -5.18 -0.82 -6.88
N VAL A 19 -4.45 -0.87 -5.77
CA VAL A 19 -4.96 -0.43 -4.47
C VAL A 19 -4.02 0.56 -3.82
N ASP A 20 -4.57 1.60 -3.21
CA ASP A 20 -3.92 2.44 -2.20
C ASP A 20 -4.43 2.02 -0.81
N LEU A 21 -3.55 1.49 0.02
CA LEU A 21 -3.82 0.89 1.33
C LEU A 21 -3.52 1.89 2.45
N GLY A 22 -4.59 2.38 3.09
CA GLY A 22 -4.56 3.50 4.03
C GLY A 22 -4.54 4.85 3.30
N CYS A 23 -5.54 5.08 2.44
CA CYS A 23 -5.62 6.25 1.56
C CYS A 23 -5.99 7.56 2.29
N SER A 24 -6.51 7.46 3.51
CA SER A 24 -7.13 8.54 4.28
C SER A 24 -8.25 9.25 3.49
N SER A 25 -8.53 10.51 3.80
CA SER A 25 -9.60 11.30 3.18
C SER A 25 -9.10 12.57 2.49
N GLY A 26 -7.79 12.79 2.44
CA GLY A 26 -7.15 13.96 1.84
C GLY A 26 -6.83 13.79 0.35
N PRO A 27 -6.33 14.85 -0.32
CA PRO A 27 -6.06 14.81 -1.77
C PRO A 27 -4.79 14.03 -2.15
N ASN A 28 -3.94 13.66 -1.18
CA ASN A 28 -2.65 13.00 -1.42
C ASN A 28 -2.79 11.69 -2.20
N THR A 29 -3.79 10.87 -1.86
CA THR A 29 -4.09 9.62 -2.57
C THR A 29 -4.40 9.87 -4.06
N LEU A 30 -5.08 10.98 -4.39
CA LEU A 30 -5.42 11.31 -5.78
C LEU A 30 -4.18 11.66 -6.60
N PHE A 31 -3.25 12.42 -6.01
CA PHE A 31 -2.01 12.78 -6.68
C PHE A 31 -1.10 11.58 -6.93
N ILE A 32 -0.95 10.69 -5.93
CA ILE A 32 -0.08 9.53 -6.09
C ILE A 32 -0.67 8.51 -7.07
N ILE A 33 -1.97 8.27 -7.04
CA ILE A 33 -2.65 7.43 -8.03
C ILE A 33 -2.47 8.01 -9.43
N SER A 34 -2.67 9.32 -9.62
CA SER A 34 -2.44 9.96 -10.92
C SER A 34 -1.00 9.77 -11.41
N TYR A 35 -0.01 9.93 -10.52
CA TYR A 35 1.40 9.70 -10.83
C TYR A 35 1.67 8.24 -11.25
N ILE A 36 1.17 7.27 -10.48
CA ILE A 36 1.33 5.83 -10.77
C ILE A 36 0.72 5.49 -12.13
N LEU A 37 -0.50 5.97 -12.40
CA LEU A 37 -1.19 5.73 -13.67
C LEU A 37 -0.42 6.34 -14.85
N ASN A 38 0.09 7.57 -14.71
CA ASN A 38 0.93 8.20 -15.75
C ASN A 38 2.19 7.37 -16.02
N ALA A 39 2.86 6.89 -14.97
CA ALA A 39 4.05 6.06 -15.11
C ALA A 39 3.76 4.74 -15.83
N ILE A 40 2.64 4.07 -15.51
CA ILE A 40 2.22 2.84 -16.17
C ILE A 40 1.92 3.10 -17.66
N GLU A 41 1.17 4.16 -17.97
CA GLU A 41 0.86 4.53 -19.35
C GLU A 41 2.13 4.80 -20.16
N ASP A 42 3.06 5.60 -19.62
CA ASP A 42 4.30 5.94 -20.32
C ASP A 42 5.18 4.70 -20.56
N LEU A 43 5.20 3.75 -19.62
CA LEU A 43 5.87 2.45 -19.80
C LEU A 43 5.18 1.61 -20.89
N CYS A 44 3.84 1.63 -20.96
CA CYS A 44 3.09 0.92 -21.99
C CYS A 44 3.32 1.54 -23.38
N SER A 45 3.25 2.87 -23.50
CA SER A 45 3.44 3.59 -24.76
C SER A 45 4.84 3.39 -25.36
N LYS A 46 5.88 3.29 -24.54
CA LYS A 46 7.26 3.02 -25.00
C LYS A 46 7.46 1.61 -25.56
N ARG A 47 6.58 0.67 -25.23
CA ARG A 47 6.75 -0.77 -25.50
C ARG A 47 5.89 -1.31 -26.64
N ILE A 48 4.79 -0.62 -26.96
CA ILE A 48 3.87 -1.02 -28.03
C ILE A 48 4.38 -0.47 -29.38
N HIS A 49 5.06 -1.33 -30.15
CA HIS A 49 5.51 -1.04 -31.53
C HIS A 49 4.43 -1.30 -32.61
N SER A 50 3.25 -1.81 -32.23
CA SER A 50 2.17 -2.16 -33.16
C SER A 50 1.04 -1.13 -33.13
N SER A 51 0.43 -0.90 -34.28
CA SER A 51 -0.64 0.07 -34.60
C SER A 51 -1.96 -0.07 -33.83
N ASP A 52 -2.01 -0.85 -32.76
CA ASP A 52 -3.19 -1.08 -31.92
C ASP A 52 -2.94 -0.49 -30.52
N HIS A 53 -3.02 0.84 -30.46
CA HIS A 53 -2.72 1.65 -29.27
C HIS A 53 -3.90 1.67 -28.30
N HIS A 54 -4.22 0.54 -27.68
CA HIS A 54 -5.20 0.51 -26.59
C HIS A 54 -4.49 0.53 -25.23
N LEU A 55 -4.54 1.68 -24.54
CA LEU A 55 -4.15 1.78 -23.14
C LEU A 55 -5.02 0.84 -22.29
N PRO A 56 -4.46 0.21 -21.23
CA PRO A 56 -5.26 -0.63 -20.35
C PRO A 56 -6.32 0.22 -19.63
N GLU A 57 -7.44 -0.43 -19.29
CA GLU A 57 -8.38 0.11 -18.32
C GLU A 57 -7.79 -0.05 -16.91
N PHE A 58 -8.20 0.81 -15.99
CA PHE A 58 -7.73 0.81 -14.61
C PHE A 58 -8.90 0.70 -13.63
N GLU A 59 -8.82 -0.26 -12.71
CA GLU A 59 -9.62 -0.29 -11.49
C GLU A 59 -8.72 0.13 -10.32
N VAL A 60 -9.07 1.21 -9.65
CA VAL A 60 -8.33 1.75 -8.51
C VAL A 60 -9.18 1.67 -7.25
N PHE A 61 -8.68 0.96 -6.25
CA PHE A 61 -9.30 0.79 -4.95
C PHE A 61 -8.62 1.69 -3.93
N LEU A 62 -9.40 2.54 -3.28
CA LEU A 62 -8.96 3.42 -2.20
C LEU A 62 -9.39 2.75 -0.89
N ASN A 63 -8.45 2.09 -0.23
CA ASN A 63 -8.70 1.35 1.00
C ASN A 63 -8.34 2.19 2.23
N ASP A 64 -9.21 2.16 3.22
CA ASP A 64 -8.93 2.63 4.57
C ASP A 64 -9.89 1.93 5.55
N LEU A 65 -9.72 2.20 6.85
CA LEU A 65 -10.64 1.73 7.88
C LEU A 65 -12.07 2.24 7.64
N PRO A 66 -13.11 1.51 8.10
CA PRO A 66 -14.50 1.92 7.92
C PRO A 66 -14.84 3.32 8.44
N ASP A 67 -14.10 3.79 9.46
CA ASP A 67 -14.31 5.11 10.08
C ASP A 67 -13.69 6.27 9.28
N ASN A 68 -12.98 5.98 8.18
CA ASN A 68 -12.45 7.00 7.30
C ASN A 68 -13.57 7.79 6.60
N ASP A 69 -13.32 9.08 6.33
CA ASP A 69 -14.27 9.93 5.63
C ASP A 69 -14.21 9.72 4.10
N PHE A 70 -14.75 8.58 3.65
CA PHE A 70 -14.91 8.27 2.23
C PHE A 70 -15.82 9.27 1.51
N ASN A 71 -16.76 9.91 2.22
CA ASN A 71 -17.64 10.92 1.61
C ASN A 71 -16.84 12.14 1.16
N ASN A 72 -15.91 12.62 1.99
CA ASN A 72 -15.00 13.68 1.60
C ASN A 72 -14.12 13.26 0.42
N LEU A 73 -13.56 12.04 0.47
CA LEU A 73 -12.74 11.52 -0.62
C LEU A 73 -13.51 11.48 -1.96
N PHE A 74 -14.77 11.00 -1.95
CA PHE A 74 -15.61 10.98 -3.15
C PHE A 74 -15.98 12.39 -3.65
N LYS A 75 -16.19 13.36 -2.76
CA LYS A 75 -16.38 14.77 -3.16
C LYS A 75 -15.12 15.33 -3.83
N LEU A 76 -13.93 15.01 -3.32
CA LEU A 76 -12.67 15.42 -3.94
C LEU A 76 -12.52 14.78 -5.33
N LEU A 77 -12.87 13.50 -5.48
CA LEU A 77 -12.83 12.81 -6.77
C LEU A 77 -13.71 13.50 -7.81
N LEU A 78 -14.96 13.82 -7.46
CA LEU A 78 -15.90 14.50 -8.37
C LEU A 78 -15.40 15.89 -8.82
N ASN A 79 -14.68 16.59 -7.94
CA ASN A 79 -14.20 17.94 -8.20
C ASN A 79 -12.77 17.97 -8.80
N SER A 80 -12.10 16.83 -8.91
CA SER A 80 -10.71 16.76 -9.36
C SER A 80 -10.60 16.18 -10.77
N ASN A 81 -9.98 16.95 -11.67
CA ASN A 81 -9.52 16.42 -12.97
C ASN A 81 -8.19 15.63 -12.84
N VAL A 82 -7.75 15.36 -11.62
CA VAL A 82 -6.39 14.85 -11.31
C VAL A 82 -6.19 13.44 -11.86
N ILE A 83 -7.20 12.58 -11.79
CA ILE A 83 -7.07 11.17 -12.19
C ILE A 83 -7.27 10.98 -13.71
N ASN A 84 -8.16 11.76 -14.32
CA ASN A 84 -8.42 11.66 -15.75
C ASN A 84 -7.47 12.52 -16.59
N GLY A 85 -6.84 13.57 -16.01
CA GLY A 85 -5.84 14.37 -16.69
C GLY A 85 -6.29 14.90 -18.06
N SER A 86 -5.33 15.05 -18.99
CA SER A 86 -5.55 15.46 -20.39
C SER A 86 -5.69 14.28 -21.36
N ARG A 87 -5.49 13.05 -20.90
CA ARG A 87 -5.56 11.82 -21.69
C ARG A 87 -6.93 11.17 -21.47
N LYS A 88 -7.58 10.62 -22.51
CA LYS A 88 -8.84 9.86 -22.36
C LYS A 88 -8.57 8.51 -21.65
N ARG A 89 -8.25 8.56 -20.36
CA ARG A 89 -7.97 7.40 -19.52
C ARG A 89 -9.27 6.73 -19.09
N HIS A 90 -9.34 5.41 -19.23
CA HIS A 90 -10.42 4.61 -18.68
C HIS A 90 -10.04 4.17 -17.25
N CYS A 91 -10.38 4.99 -16.26
CA CYS A 91 -10.09 4.75 -14.84
C CYS A 91 -11.38 4.72 -14.02
N PHE A 92 -11.54 3.66 -13.24
CA PHE A 92 -12.70 3.40 -12.38
C PHE A 92 -12.23 3.34 -10.92
N LEU A 93 -12.84 4.16 -10.06
CA LEU A 93 -12.44 4.29 -8.67
C LEU A 93 -13.47 3.68 -7.72
N TYR A 94 -12.97 3.00 -6.70
CA TYR A 94 -13.78 2.31 -5.70
C TYR A 94 -13.28 2.69 -4.30
N GLY A 95 -14.20 2.97 -3.37
CA GLY A 95 -13.87 2.95 -1.95
C GLY A 95 -13.90 1.52 -1.43
N LEU A 96 -12.93 1.15 -0.60
CA LEU A 96 -12.79 -0.19 -0.05
C LEU A 96 -12.63 -0.13 1.48
N PRO A 97 -13.72 -0.05 2.25
CA PRO A 97 -13.65 0.00 3.71
C PRO A 97 -13.18 -1.35 4.28
N GLY A 98 -12.18 -1.33 5.14
CA GLY A 98 -11.67 -2.51 5.83
C GLY A 98 -10.22 -2.38 6.26
N SER A 99 -9.82 -3.16 7.26
CA SER A 99 -8.42 -3.21 7.70
C SER A 99 -7.58 -3.95 6.67
N PHE A 100 -6.42 -3.39 6.31
CA PHE A 100 -5.42 -4.10 5.51
C PHE A 100 -4.74 -5.26 6.25
N TYR A 101 -5.03 -5.46 7.54
CA TYR A 101 -4.65 -6.68 8.27
C TYR A 101 -5.69 -7.80 8.10
N SER A 102 -6.60 -7.65 7.13
CA SER A 102 -7.58 -8.65 6.71
C SER A 102 -7.57 -8.85 5.19
N ARG A 103 -8.28 -9.87 4.70
CA ARG A 103 -8.47 -10.09 3.26
C ARG A 103 -9.37 -8.99 2.69
N LEU A 104 -8.88 -8.33 1.64
CA LEU A 104 -9.55 -7.24 0.93
C LEU A 104 -9.95 -7.64 -0.49
N PHE A 105 -9.21 -8.59 -1.09
CA PHE A 105 -9.41 -9.01 -2.48
C PHE A 105 -9.50 -10.53 -2.62
N PRO A 106 -10.17 -11.04 -3.67
CA PRO A 106 -10.02 -12.43 -4.07
C PRO A 106 -8.58 -12.74 -4.47
N SER A 107 -8.18 -14.01 -4.32
CA SER A 107 -6.81 -14.44 -4.60
C SER A 107 -6.43 -14.24 -6.07
N ASN A 108 -5.17 -13.82 -6.31
CA ASN A 108 -4.61 -13.57 -7.64
C ASN A 108 -5.43 -12.60 -8.51
N THR A 109 -5.87 -11.47 -7.94
CA THR A 109 -6.60 -10.42 -8.69
C THR A 109 -5.90 -9.07 -8.71
N LEU A 110 -5.04 -8.80 -7.72
CA LEU A 110 -4.42 -7.49 -7.54
C LEU A 110 -3.11 -7.38 -8.33
N HIS A 111 -2.95 -6.32 -9.12
CA HIS A 111 -1.77 -6.12 -9.97
C HIS A 111 -0.72 -5.24 -9.30
N PHE A 112 -1.19 -4.19 -8.60
CA PHE A 112 -0.32 -3.23 -7.94
C PHE A 112 -0.89 -2.84 -6.58
N ALA A 113 -0.05 -2.82 -5.55
CA ALA A 113 -0.40 -2.33 -4.24
C ALA A 113 0.51 -1.17 -3.83
N TYR A 114 -0.07 -0.10 -3.33
CA TYR A 114 0.64 1.03 -2.75
C TYR A 114 0.19 1.21 -1.31
N SER A 115 1.11 1.58 -0.42
CA SER A 115 0.76 2.06 0.91
C SER A 115 1.78 3.08 1.36
N SER A 116 1.31 4.18 1.94
CA SER A 116 2.18 5.27 2.39
C SER A 116 1.80 5.77 3.76
N TYR A 117 2.74 5.72 4.69
CA TYR A 117 2.56 6.16 6.07
C TYR A 117 1.38 5.48 6.78
N SER A 118 1.08 4.23 6.45
CA SER A 118 -0.05 3.51 7.05
C SER A 118 0.41 2.26 7.82
N LEU A 119 1.43 1.54 7.33
CA LEU A 119 1.92 0.29 7.93
C LEU A 119 2.60 0.43 9.30
N HIS A 120 2.88 1.65 9.75
CA HIS A 120 3.42 1.88 11.11
C HIS A 120 2.33 1.86 12.19
N TRP A 121 1.06 1.86 11.81
CA TRP A 121 -0.07 1.69 12.72
C TRP A 121 -0.31 0.22 13.00
N LEU A 122 -0.26 -0.17 14.27
CA LEU A 122 -0.55 -1.55 14.69
C LEU A 122 -2.05 -1.85 14.56
N SER A 123 -2.38 -3.14 14.44
CA SER A 123 -3.78 -3.59 14.40
C SER A 123 -4.51 -3.35 15.74
N HIS A 124 -3.76 -3.39 16.85
CA HIS A 124 -4.22 -3.06 18.20
C HIS A 124 -3.01 -2.74 19.09
N VAL A 125 -3.28 -2.16 20.27
CA VAL A 125 -2.26 -1.97 21.31
C VAL A 125 -1.81 -3.35 21.83
N PRO A 126 -0.51 -3.62 22.00
CA PRO A 126 -0.05 -4.91 22.51
C PRO A 126 -0.66 -5.22 23.89
N GLU A 127 -1.14 -6.45 24.08
CA GLU A 127 -1.84 -6.85 25.30
C GLU A 127 -0.99 -6.63 26.56
N GLY A 128 -1.63 -6.14 27.63
CA GLY A 128 -0.98 -5.89 28.92
C GLY A 128 -0.10 -4.63 28.98
N MET A 129 0.02 -3.87 27.89
CA MET A 129 0.83 -2.64 27.89
C MET A 129 0.12 -1.43 28.50
N GLU A 130 -1.21 -1.42 28.55
CA GLU A 130 -2.01 -0.32 29.11
C GLU A 130 -1.70 -0.07 30.59
N SER A 131 -1.52 -1.13 31.37
CA SER A 131 -1.16 -1.05 32.79
C SER A 131 0.34 -0.87 33.04
N THR A 132 1.17 -1.16 32.02
CA THR A 132 2.63 -1.28 32.16
C THR A 132 3.35 -0.01 31.72
N ASN A 133 2.85 0.67 30.68
CA ASN A 133 3.42 1.93 30.18
C ASN A 133 2.71 3.16 30.78
N LYS A 134 2.54 3.18 32.11
CA LYS A 134 1.58 4.05 32.85
C LYS A 134 1.68 5.56 32.56
N GLU A 135 2.84 6.05 32.13
CA GLU A 135 3.10 7.48 31.90
C GLU A 135 3.30 7.85 30.42
N ASN A 136 3.28 6.87 29.52
CA ASN A 136 3.53 7.12 28.09
C ASN A 136 2.42 6.55 27.22
N ILE A 137 2.00 7.32 26.23
CA ILE A 137 1.00 6.89 25.22
C ILE A 137 1.59 5.98 24.13
N CYS A 138 2.92 5.90 24.05
CA CYS A 138 3.67 5.07 23.11
C CYS A 138 5.03 4.69 23.72
N ILE A 139 5.87 4.02 22.94
CA ILE A 139 7.26 3.75 23.32
C ILE A 139 8.00 5.05 23.63
N ALA A 140 8.61 5.14 24.82
CA ALA A 140 9.42 6.28 25.25
C ALA A 140 10.69 5.81 25.97
N ARG A 141 11.62 6.74 26.24
CA ARG A 141 12.86 6.46 26.97
C ARG A 141 12.63 5.93 28.39
N THR A 142 11.51 6.27 28.98
CA THR A 142 11.10 5.83 30.33
C THR A 142 10.26 4.56 30.30
N SER A 143 9.90 4.03 29.11
CA SER A 143 9.18 2.77 29.00
C SER A 143 10.06 1.62 29.47
N PRO A 144 9.49 0.63 30.17
CA PRO A 144 10.26 -0.54 30.60
C PRO A 144 10.54 -1.47 29.41
N PRO A 145 11.60 -2.31 29.48
CA PRO A 145 12.04 -3.22 28.41
C PRO A 145 10.91 -4.04 27.75
N GLU A 146 9.96 -4.51 28.55
CA GLU A 146 8.86 -5.38 28.10
C GLU A 146 7.92 -4.65 27.11
N VAL A 147 7.81 -3.32 27.22
CA VAL A 147 7.02 -2.51 26.30
C VAL A 147 7.64 -2.54 24.90
N PHE A 148 8.96 -2.37 24.80
CA PHE A 148 9.63 -2.41 23.50
C PHE A 148 9.48 -3.75 22.82
N GLU A 149 9.65 -4.85 23.57
CA GLU A 149 9.49 -6.21 23.06
C GLU A 149 8.05 -6.48 22.62
N ALA A 150 7.06 -6.04 23.39
CA ALA A 150 5.64 -6.23 23.07
C ALA A 150 5.25 -5.51 21.76
N TYR A 151 5.66 -4.25 21.60
CA TYR A 151 5.42 -3.50 20.36
C TYR A 151 6.16 -4.11 19.16
N ALA A 152 7.39 -4.57 19.34
CA ALA A 152 8.15 -5.23 18.27
C ALA A 152 7.49 -6.54 17.82
N LYS A 153 7.04 -7.37 18.77
CA LYS A 153 6.30 -8.61 18.48
C LYS A 153 4.97 -8.34 17.77
N GLN A 154 4.24 -7.32 18.22
CA GLN A 154 2.98 -6.93 17.59
C GLN A 154 3.20 -6.46 16.15
N TYR A 155 4.18 -5.58 15.93
CA TYR A 155 4.53 -5.12 14.58
C TYR A 155 4.95 -6.28 13.67
N GLN A 156 5.80 -7.19 14.16
CA GLN A 156 6.23 -8.36 13.38
C GLN A 156 5.03 -9.21 12.96
N ARG A 157 4.12 -9.50 13.89
CA ARG A 157 2.90 -10.27 13.61
C ARG A 157 2.01 -9.56 12.59
N ASP A 158 1.77 -8.27 12.77
CA ASP A 158 0.92 -7.46 11.90
C ASP A 158 1.52 -7.36 10.49
N PHE A 159 2.82 -7.08 10.38
CA PHE A 159 3.50 -6.94 9.10
C PHE A 159 3.61 -8.28 8.36
N SER A 160 3.92 -9.38 9.04
CA SER A 160 3.88 -10.72 8.44
C SER A 160 2.48 -11.10 7.97
N THR A 161 1.45 -10.78 8.76
CA THR A 161 0.04 -11.00 8.38
C THR A 161 -0.31 -10.20 7.13
N PHE A 162 0.07 -8.91 7.09
CA PHE A 162 -0.11 -8.06 5.93
C PHE A 162 0.56 -8.65 4.68
N LEU A 163 1.83 -9.02 4.76
CA LEU A 163 2.58 -9.57 3.62
C LEU A 163 1.97 -10.90 3.13
N SER A 164 1.56 -11.78 4.04
CA SER A 164 0.91 -13.05 3.70
C SER A 164 -0.41 -12.82 2.94
N LEU A 165 -1.29 -11.98 3.48
CA LEU A 165 -2.58 -11.65 2.87
C LEU A 165 -2.42 -10.99 1.49
N ARG A 166 -1.51 -10.02 1.38
CA ARG A 166 -1.22 -9.36 0.09
C ARG A 166 -0.57 -10.33 -0.90
N GLY A 167 0.28 -11.23 -0.42
CA GLY A 167 0.86 -12.32 -1.19
C GLY A 167 -0.21 -13.18 -1.85
N GLU A 168 -1.26 -13.56 -1.12
CA GLU A 168 -2.39 -14.34 -1.67
C GLU A 168 -3.21 -13.56 -2.71
N GLU A 169 -3.42 -12.27 -2.50
CA GLU A 169 -4.27 -11.42 -3.33
C GLU A 169 -3.62 -11.00 -4.65
N MET A 170 -2.30 -10.85 -4.65
CA MET A 170 -1.56 -10.37 -5.81
C MET A 170 -1.43 -11.42 -6.90
N ILE A 171 -1.46 -11.00 -8.16
CA ILE A 171 -1.15 -11.89 -9.29
C ILE A 171 0.34 -12.26 -9.29
N ALA A 172 0.70 -13.33 -10.02
CA ALA A 172 2.09 -13.58 -10.37
C ALA A 172 2.68 -12.32 -11.04
N ASP A 173 3.89 -11.95 -10.64
CA ASP A 173 4.60 -10.74 -11.07
C ASP A 173 3.93 -9.40 -10.69
N GLY A 174 2.92 -9.43 -9.81
CA GLY A 174 2.37 -8.23 -9.19
C GLY A 174 3.41 -7.53 -8.32
N ARG A 175 3.27 -6.21 -8.19
CA ARG A 175 4.20 -5.38 -7.41
C ARG A 175 3.55 -4.62 -6.28
N MET A 176 4.31 -4.40 -5.23
CA MET A 176 3.89 -3.60 -4.10
C MET A 176 4.96 -2.57 -3.75
N VAL A 177 4.55 -1.32 -3.53
CA VAL A 177 5.42 -0.24 -3.09
C VAL A 177 4.92 0.23 -1.73
N LEU A 178 5.77 0.10 -0.72
CA LEU A 178 5.46 0.41 0.67
C LEU A 178 6.36 1.53 1.17
N THR A 179 5.78 2.60 1.68
CA THR A 179 6.50 3.67 2.36
C THR A 179 5.96 3.84 3.77
N PHE A 180 6.82 3.77 4.79
CA PHE A 180 6.36 3.93 6.17
C PHE A 180 7.45 4.48 7.09
N ARG A 181 7.01 4.89 8.28
CA ARG A 181 7.86 5.45 9.33
C ARG A 181 8.83 4.39 9.83
N GLY A 182 10.11 4.57 9.58
CA GLY A 182 11.18 3.76 10.15
C GLY A 182 12.03 4.54 11.15
N ARG A 183 13.09 3.91 11.65
CA ARG A 183 14.14 4.54 12.46
C ARG A 183 15.51 4.06 11.97
N SER A 184 16.51 4.93 11.98
CA SER A 184 17.90 4.55 11.65
C SER A 184 18.74 4.14 12.86
N VAL A 185 18.22 4.37 14.07
CA VAL A 185 18.86 4.01 15.34
C VAL A 185 18.20 2.75 15.88
N GLU A 186 19.00 1.84 16.42
CA GLU A 186 18.51 0.58 16.97
C GLU A 186 17.59 0.79 18.18
N ASP A 187 17.97 1.76 19.04
CA ASP A 187 17.22 2.16 20.23
C ASP A 187 15.78 2.62 19.86
N PRO A 188 14.75 1.84 20.23
CA PRO A 188 13.36 2.15 19.95
C PRO A 188 12.83 3.40 20.68
N SER A 189 13.51 3.85 21.73
CA SER A 189 13.14 5.05 22.49
C SER A 189 13.70 6.34 21.90
N CYS A 190 14.61 6.23 20.94
CA CYS A 190 15.22 7.37 20.28
C CYS A 190 14.24 7.98 19.26
N THR A 191 13.93 9.26 19.43
CA THR A 191 13.08 10.02 18.51
C THR A 191 13.85 10.59 17.31
N ASP A 192 15.18 10.51 17.34
CA ASP A 192 16.03 11.11 16.33
C ASP A 192 16.15 10.18 15.11
N LEU A 193 15.84 10.74 13.94
CA LEU A 193 15.92 10.12 12.61
C LEU A 193 14.85 9.05 12.33
N ILE A 194 13.61 9.54 12.33
CA ILE A 194 12.55 8.87 11.58
C ILE A 194 12.77 9.10 10.10
N LEU A 195 13.03 8.02 9.38
CA LEU A 195 13.22 8.05 7.93
C LEU A 195 12.08 7.28 7.25
N PRO A 196 11.60 7.77 6.09
CA PRO A 196 10.72 6.96 5.26
C PRO A 196 11.51 5.76 4.74
N ILE A 197 11.10 4.55 5.12
CA ILE A 197 11.59 3.32 4.51
C ILE A 197 10.72 3.06 3.28
N SER A 198 11.35 2.87 2.12
CA SER A 198 10.66 2.50 0.87
C SER A 198 11.04 1.07 0.49
N LEU A 199 10.06 0.19 0.35
CA LEU A 199 10.24 -1.19 -0.10
C LEU A 199 9.46 -1.43 -1.38
N CYS A 200 10.09 -2.11 -2.34
CA CYS A 200 9.44 -2.57 -3.57
C CYS A 200 9.46 -4.10 -3.56
N PHE A 201 8.29 -4.72 -3.46
CA PHE A 201 8.13 -6.17 -3.46
C PHE A 201 7.65 -6.66 -4.82
N HIS A 202 8.17 -7.81 -5.24
CA HIS A 202 7.72 -8.59 -6.39
C HIS A 202 7.21 -9.95 -5.90
N LYS A 203 5.95 -10.29 -6.18
CA LYS A 203 5.35 -11.54 -5.63
C LYS A 203 6.21 -12.77 -5.85
N HIS A 204 6.83 -12.90 -7.03
CA HIS A 204 7.63 -14.07 -7.37
C HIS A 204 8.94 -14.21 -6.57
N PHE A 205 9.47 -13.12 -6.01
CA PHE A 205 10.77 -13.12 -5.34
C PHE A 205 10.66 -12.89 -3.83
N ASP A 206 9.73 -12.03 -3.40
CA ASP A 206 9.81 -11.44 -2.07
C ASP A 206 8.70 -11.91 -1.11
N MET A 207 7.65 -12.55 -1.61
CA MET A 207 6.44 -12.88 -0.81
C MET A 207 6.13 -14.38 -0.70
N VAL A 208 6.84 -15.27 -1.39
CA VAL A 208 6.59 -16.74 -1.35
C VAL A 208 7.54 -17.48 -0.40
N ALA A 209 8.39 -16.76 0.34
CA ALA A 209 9.50 -17.34 1.11
C ALA A 209 9.37 -17.18 2.63
N GLN A 210 8.18 -16.91 3.18
CA GLN A 210 7.96 -16.80 4.63
C GLN A 210 6.89 -17.77 5.10
#